data_AF-A0A7X6WIT5-F1
#
_entry.id   AF-A0A7X6WIT5-F1
#
_cell.length_a   1.000
_cell.length_b   1.000
_cell.length_c   1.000
_cell.angle_alpha   90.00
_cell.angle_beta   90.00
_cell.angle_gamma   90.00
#
_symmetry.space_group_name_H-M   'P 1'
#
loop_
_entity.id
_entity.type
_entity.pdbx_description
1 polymer ?
#
loop_
_entity_poly.entity_id
_entity_poly.type
_entity_poly.pdbx_seq_one_letter_code
_entity_poly.pdbx_strand_id
1 'polypeptide(L)'
;MKDLEIYPSSWYYNACVQGFLEVLAWGLGENGPQIVEEQLLQDDGRVIIPGALAEVSFGDSSLPEPAGYDCVPVPEELGGMKRIAWWWVNVSYNSGFIRKEDRGKVLNAQEKIETVFRSVFHKSADYPNLAQLTWPLPRKIEFLGSWFRIITNHSDNFKCCFCGCECDLDETERVYDTFFTRSLSILLGNAPAVFPNLFWNGQPNLLFCKTCRSYFLCFHLIRSNGFFVNSNSFKINWHLNHILKTSKRKTRGYKNLMNAFYFNSQLRKGVGNWAFKV
;
A
#
# COMPACT_ATOMS: atom_id res chain seq x y z
N MET A 1 13.07 -17.23 -0.94
CA MET A 1 11.59 -17.14 -0.77
C MET A 1 10.88 -17.55 -2.09
N LYS A 2 9.60 -17.98 -2.08
CA LYS A 2 8.79 -18.14 -3.32
C LYS A 2 8.42 -16.77 -3.90
N ASP A 3 8.12 -16.72 -5.19
CA ASP A 3 7.62 -15.51 -5.83
C ASP A 3 6.31 -15.05 -5.20
N LEU A 4 6.16 -13.74 -5.07
CA LEU A 4 4.98 -13.11 -4.52
C LEU A 4 4.07 -12.66 -5.65
N GLU A 5 2.98 -13.39 -5.82
CA GLU A 5 1.95 -13.10 -6.83
C GLU A 5 0.83 -12.24 -6.25
N ILE A 6 0.50 -11.14 -6.93
CA ILE A 6 -0.55 -10.20 -6.53
C ILE A 6 -1.59 -10.13 -7.63
N TYR A 7 -2.84 -10.42 -7.25
CA TYR A 7 -3.98 -10.46 -8.15
C TYR A 7 -4.85 -9.20 -7.99
N PRO A 8 -5.31 -8.59 -9.08
CA PRO A 8 -6.29 -7.51 -9.03
C PRO A 8 -7.57 -7.98 -8.32
N SER A 9 -8.10 -7.13 -7.45
CA SER A 9 -9.31 -7.39 -6.65
C SER A 9 -10.18 -6.13 -6.62
N SER A 10 -10.65 -5.72 -5.44
CA SER A 10 -11.42 -4.48 -5.27
C SER A 10 -10.62 -3.23 -5.66
N TRP A 11 -11.32 -2.16 -6.06
CA TRP A 11 -10.68 -0.88 -6.40
C TRP A 11 -9.79 -0.35 -5.27
N TYR A 12 -10.21 -0.53 -4.01
CA TYR A 12 -9.49 -0.05 -2.84
C TYR A 12 -8.21 -0.86 -2.63
N TYR A 13 -8.30 -2.19 -2.72
CA TYR A 13 -7.13 -3.06 -2.70
C TYR A 13 -6.16 -2.70 -3.84
N ASN A 14 -6.66 -2.51 -5.05
CA ASN A 14 -5.82 -2.16 -6.20
C ASN A 14 -5.12 -0.80 -6.02
N ALA A 15 -5.80 0.18 -5.42
CA ALA A 15 -5.18 1.46 -5.06
C ALA A 15 -4.08 1.28 -3.99
N CYS A 16 -4.30 0.41 -3.01
CA CYS A 16 -3.30 0.09 -2.01
C CYS A 16 -2.06 -0.58 -2.62
N VAL A 17 -2.27 -1.54 -3.53
CA VAL A 17 -1.20 -2.20 -4.29
C VAL A 17 -0.47 -1.19 -5.17
N GLN A 18 -1.16 -0.29 -5.88
CA GLN A 18 -0.52 0.79 -6.65
C GLN A 18 0.41 1.61 -5.74
N GLY A 19 -0.07 2.04 -4.56
CA GLY A 19 0.77 2.77 -3.61
C GLY A 19 1.98 1.97 -3.15
N PHE A 20 1.81 0.67 -2.91
CA PHE A 20 2.91 -0.23 -2.55
C PHE A 20 3.94 -0.37 -3.68
N LEU A 21 3.51 -0.46 -4.94
CA LEU A 21 4.41 -0.49 -6.09
C LEU A 21 5.20 0.82 -6.25
N GLU A 22 4.61 1.97 -5.91
CA GLU A 22 5.33 3.26 -5.92
C GLU A 22 6.42 3.29 -4.84
N VAL A 23 6.15 2.70 -3.67
CA VAL A 23 7.14 2.55 -2.61
C VAL A 23 8.26 1.61 -3.05
N LEU A 24 7.91 0.47 -3.66
CA LEU A 24 8.87 -0.49 -4.18
C LEU A 24 9.74 0.14 -5.28
N ALA A 25 9.14 0.81 -6.27
CA ALA A 25 9.85 1.52 -7.32
C ALA A 25 10.85 2.53 -6.76
N TRP A 26 10.46 3.34 -5.77
CA TRP A 26 11.38 4.28 -5.14
C TRP A 26 12.55 3.57 -4.43
N GLY A 27 12.26 2.46 -3.76
CA GLY A 27 13.23 1.65 -3.05
C GLY A 27 14.27 0.97 -3.94
N LEU A 28 13.92 0.68 -5.19
CA LEU A 28 14.78 0.06 -6.19
C LEU A 28 15.68 1.06 -6.95
N GLY A 29 15.73 2.31 -6.47
CA GLY A 29 16.60 3.35 -7.03
C GLY A 29 16.05 3.98 -8.31
N GLU A 30 16.94 4.62 -9.09
CA GLU A 30 16.55 5.42 -10.26
C GLU A 30 15.86 4.58 -11.36
N ASN A 31 16.25 3.32 -11.51
CA ASN A 31 15.67 2.38 -12.48
C ASN A 31 14.44 1.64 -11.94
N GLY A 32 14.05 1.89 -10.69
CA GLY A 32 12.96 1.17 -10.04
C GLY A 32 11.61 1.26 -10.76
N PRO A 33 11.17 2.42 -11.30
CA PRO A 33 9.95 2.50 -12.09
C PRO A 33 9.96 1.59 -13.33
N GLN A 34 11.08 1.56 -14.06
CA GLN A 34 11.26 0.70 -15.24
C GLN A 34 11.26 -0.77 -14.85
N ILE A 35 11.91 -1.12 -13.73
CA ILE A 35 11.92 -2.48 -13.20
C ILE A 35 10.50 -2.94 -12.85
N VAL A 36 9.72 -2.10 -12.16
CA VAL A 36 8.32 -2.41 -11.87
C VAL A 36 7.53 -2.63 -13.16
N GLU A 37 7.69 -1.74 -14.13
CA GLU A 37 6.95 -1.75 -15.40
C GLU A 37 7.28 -2.95 -16.31
N GLU A 38 8.56 -3.26 -16.46
CA GLU A 38 9.05 -4.24 -17.43
C GLU A 38 9.21 -5.65 -16.84
N GLN A 39 9.51 -5.76 -15.54
CA GLN A 39 9.82 -7.05 -14.91
C GLN A 39 8.71 -7.54 -13.99
N LEU A 40 8.08 -6.66 -13.21
CA LEU A 40 7.11 -7.09 -12.18
C LEU A 40 5.67 -7.13 -12.70
N LEU A 41 5.27 -6.14 -13.49
CA LEU A 41 3.93 -6.02 -14.05
C LEU A 41 3.73 -6.95 -15.24
N GLN A 42 2.77 -7.86 -15.11
CA GLN A 42 2.48 -8.88 -16.12
C GLN A 42 1.38 -8.40 -17.09
N ASP A 43 1.42 -8.92 -18.32
CA ASP A 43 0.41 -8.60 -19.34
C ASP A 43 -0.98 -9.19 -19.02
N ASP A 44 -1.02 -10.26 -18.22
CA ASP A 44 -2.27 -10.85 -17.71
C ASP A 44 -2.92 -10.02 -16.59
N GLY A 45 -2.28 -8.92 -16.19
CA GLY A 45 -2.76 -7.97 -15.19
C GLY A 45 -2.30 -8.21 -13.76
N ARG A 46 -1.55 -9.29 -13.50
CA ARG A 46 -0.96 -9.58 -12.18
C ARG A 46 0.32 -8.78 -11.94
N VAL A 47 0.78 -8.80 -10.70
CA VAL A 47 2.17 -8.46 -10.35
C VAL A 47 2.86 -9.70 -9.84
N ILE A 48 4.07 -9.95 -10.30
CA ILE A 48 4.95 -11.00 -9.77
C ILE A 48 6.20 -10.33 -9.24
N ILE A 49 6.43 -10.43 -7.93
CA ILE A 49 7.67 -9.97 -7.30
C ILE A 49 8.56 -11.20 -7.09
N PRO A 50 9.74 -11.25 -7.73
CA PRO A 50 10.66 -12.36 -7.57
C PRO A 50 10.97 -12.62 -6.10
N GLY A 51 11.00 -13.88 -5.67
CA GLY A 51 11.19 -14.25 -4.27
C GLY A 51 12.47 -13.68 -3.68
N ALA A 52 13.57 -13.64 -4.44
CA ALA A 52 14.81 -13.01 -4.02
C ALA A 52 14.65 -11.49 -3.76
N LEU A 53 13.90 -10.80 -4.63
CA LEU A 53 13.61 -9.38 -4.46
C LEU A 53 12.70 -9.12 -3.27
N ALA A 54 11.68 -9.96 -3.07
CA ALA A 54 10.78 -9.89 -1.93
C ALA A 54 11.53 -10.14 -0.61
N GLU A 55 12.44 -11.12 -0.59
CA GLU A 55 13.25 -11.44 0.59
C GLU A 55 14.14 -10.28 1.02
N VAL A 56 14.82 -9.61 0.09
CA VAL A 56 15.65 -8.44 0.42
C VAL A 56 14.81 -7.21 0.74
N SER A 57 13.73 -6.94 -0.02
CA SER A 57 12.88 -5.76 0.20
C SER A 57 12.19 -5.79 1.57
N PHE A 58 11.71 -6.96 1.98
CA PHE A 58 11.08 -7.15 3.28
C PHE A 58 12.07 -7.58 4.37
N GLY A 59 13.35 -7.75 4.05
CA GLY A 59 14.44 -7.95 4.99
C GLY A 59 15.02 -6.64 5.51
N ASP A 60 15.98 -6.75 6.43
CA ASP A 60 16.73 -5.61 6.96
C ASP A 60 18.03 -5.36 6.16
N SER A 61 18.86 -4.44 6.65
CA SER A 61 20.14 -4.08 6.03
C SER A 61 21.22 -5.17 6.12
N SER A 62 21.01 -6.25 6.89
CA SER A 62 21.97 -7.35 6.99
C SER A 62 21.97 -8.24 5.75
N LEU A 63 20.88 -8.25 4.98
CA LEU A 63 20.80 -9.01 3.74
C LEU A 63 21.52 -8.27 2.61
N PRO A 64 22.33 -8.99 1.81
CA PRO A 64 23.00 -8.40 0.66
C PRO A 64 21.98 -7.92 -0.36
N GLU A 65 22.36 -6.92 -1.15
CA GLU A 65 21.52 -6.40 -2.21
C GLU A 65 21.26 -7.48 -3.26
N PRO A 66 20.03 -7.58 -3.80
CA PRO A 66 19.73 -8.59 -4.78
C PRO A 66 20.45 -8.25 -6.08
N ALA A 67 21.05 -9.26 -6.72
CA ALA A 67 21.81 -9.06 -7.95
C ALA A 67 20.94 -8.38 -9.03
N GLY A 68 21.42 -7.26 -9.58
CA GLY A 68 20.74 -6.50 -10.62
C GLY A 68 19.82 -5.37 -10.14
N TYR A 69 19.81 -5.06 -8.83
CA TYR A 69 18.98 -3.98 -8.27
C TYR A 69 19.82 -3.02 -7.40
N ASP A 70 19.76 -1.73 -7.70
CA ASP A 70 20.42 -0.68 -6.91
C ASP A 70 19.46 -0.16 -5.82
N CYS A 71 19.38 -0.91 -4.73
CA CYS A 71 18.44 -0.60 -3.64
C CYS A 71 18.86 0.65 -2.86
N VAL A 72 17.88 1.49 -2.50
CA VAL A 72 18.13 2.60 -1.57
C VAL A 72 18.42 2.04 -0.18
N PRO A 73 19.59 2.35 0.43
CA PRO A 73 19.97 1.79 1.72
C PRO A 73 19.13 2.36 2.87
N VAL A 74 19.02 1.57 3.94
CA VAL A 74 18.45 2.02 5.22
C VAL A 74 19.57 2.71 6.01
N PRO A 75 19.34 3.93 6.55
CA PRO A 75 20.29 4.61 7.41
C PRO A 75 20.71 3.74 8.60
N GLU A 76 22.01 3.69 8.90
CA GLU A 76 22.58 2.87 9.98
C GLU A 76 21.93 3.18 11.35
N GLU A 77 21.55 4.44 11.57
CA GLU A 77 20.88 4.93 12.77
C GLU A 77 19.49 4.32 13.04
N LEU A 78 18.89 3.65 12.04
CA LEU A 78 17.59 2.98 12.17
C LEU A 78 17.71 1.47 12.46
N GLY A 79 18.93 0.94 12.53
CA GLY A 79 19.21 -0.45 12.86
C GLY A 79 18.55 -1.46 11.91
N GLY A 80 18.15 -2.62 12.42
CA GLY A 80 17.51 -3.74 11.70
C GLY A 80 16.10 -3.44 11.17
N MET A 81 15.81 -2.19 10.80
CA MET A 81 14.57 -1.81 10.14
C MET A 81 14.50 -2.42 8.75
N LYS A 82 13.32 -2.94 8.39
CA LYS A 82 13.08 -3.50 7.06
C LYS A 82 13.22 -2.43 5.97
N ARG A 83 13.81 -2.77 4.82
CA ARG A 83 14.03 -1.83 3.70
C ARG A 83 12.73 -1.21 3.22
N ILE A 84 11.71 -2.03 2.93
CA ILE A 84 10.38 -1.58 2.49
C ILE A 84 9.70 -0.62 3.48
N ALA A 85 9.92 -0.81 4.79
CA ALA A 85 9.38 0.07 5.81
C ALA A 85 10.05 1.46 5.75
N TRP A 86 11.36 1.51 5.54
CA TRP A 86 12.08 2.76 5.38
C TRP A 86 11.72 3.47 4.07
N TRP A 87 11.59 2.72 2.98
CA TRP A 87 11.13 3.23 1.70
C TRP A 87 9.74 3.85 1.83
N TRP A 88 8.83 3.18 2.54
CA TRP A 88 7.50 3.70 2.82
C TRP A 88 7.55 5.04 3.56
N VAL A 89 8.42 5.18 4.57
CA VAL A 89 8.60 6.45 5.30
C VAL A 89 9.05 7.56 4.36
N ASN A 90 10.02 7.30 3.48
CA ASN A 90 10.55 8.33 2.58
C ASN A 90 9.56 8.71 1.49
N VAL A 91 8.89 7.75 0.88
CA VAL A 91 7.87 8.04 -0.14
C VAL A 91 6.73 8.86 0.48
N SER A 92 6.31 8.53 1.70
CA SER A 92 5.31 9.29 2.45
C SER A 92 5.79 10.72 2.74
N TYR A 93 7.01 10.85 3.26
CA TYR A 93 7.63 12.15 3.54
C TYR A 93 7.71 13.02 2.27
N ASN A 94 8.27 12.49 1.18
CA ASN A 94 8.42 13.17 -0.10
C ASN A 94 7.08 13.53 -0.75
N SER A 95 6.03 12.75 -0.47
CA SER A 95 4.66 13.03 -0.93
C SER A 95 3.95 14.10 -0.08
N GLY A 96 4.62 14.68 0.92
CA GLY A 96 4.12 15.80 1.72
C GLY A 96 3.35 15.40 2.98
N PHE A 97 3.44 14.13 3.41
CA PHE A 97 2.89 13.66 4.69
C PHE A 97 3.83 14.06 5.85
N ILE A 98 3.94 15.38 6.04
CA ILE A 98 4.82 16.05 6.98
C ILE A 98 3.98 16.97 7.87
N ARG A 99 4.33 17.04 9.16
CA ARG A 99 3.76 18.03 10.08
C ARG A 99 3.97 19.44 9.52
N LYS A 100 2.96 20.31 9.67
CA LYS A 100 3.01 21.70 9.17
C LYS A 100 4.27 22.45 9.63
N GLU A 101 4.70 22.23 10.87
CA GLU A 101 5.87 22.87 11.49
C GLU A 101 7.21 22.40 10.95
N ASP A 102 7.27 21.24 10.30
CA ASP A 102 8.50 20.64 9.80
C ASP A 102 8.67 20.80 8.28
N ARG A 103 7.71 21.45 7.63
CA ARG A 103 7.78 21.74 6.18
C ARG A 103 8.94 22.69 5.90
N GLY A 104 9.79 22.29 4.96
CA GLY A 104 10.97 23.07 4.55
C GLY A 104 12.20 22.87 5.44
N LYS A 105 12.12 22.04 6.49
CA LYS A 105 13.28 21.64 7.28
C LYS A 105 13.93 20.40 6.66
N VAL A 106 15.25 20.33 6.74
CA VAL A 106 16.00 19.10 6.46
C VAL A 106 15.95 18.25 7.74
N LEU A 107 15.18 17.16 7.70
CA LEU A 107 14.99 16.27 8.84
C LEU A 107 15.91 15.05 8.74
N ASN A 108 16.42 14.58 9.88
CA ASN A 108 17.11 13.29 9.97
C ASN A 108 16.14 12.10 9.84
N ALA A 109 16.63 10.87 9.80
CA ALA A 109 15.79 9.70 9.52
C ALA A 109 14.76 9.44 10.64
N GLN A 110 15.13 9.68 11.89
CA GLN A 110 14.26 9.51 13.06
C GLN A 110 13.13 10.55 13.06
N GLU A 111 13.46 11.81 12.76
CA GLU A 111 12.49 12.91 12.63
C GLU A 111 11.52 12.69 11.47
N LYS A 112 12.00 12.12 10.35
CA LYS A 112 11.13 11.70 9.23
C LYS A 112 10.11 10.65 9.69
N ILE A 113 10.52 9.65 10.46
CA ILE A 113 9.59 8.65 11.02
C ILE A 113 8.55 9.35 11.90
N GLU A 114 8.97 10.24 12.80
CA GLU A 114 8.07 10.94 13.71
C GLU A 114 7.03 11.79 12.97
N THR A 115 7.47 12.58 11.99
CA THR A 115 6.59 13.49 11.26
C THR A 115 5.60 12.72 10.38
N VAL A 116 6.03 11.63 9.73
CA VAL A 116 5.16 10.76 8.93
C VAL A 116 4.15 10.06 9.83
N PHE A 117 4.57 9.47 10.95
CA PHE A 117 3.65 8.81 11.88
C PHE A 117 2.55 9.75 12.36
N ARG A 118 2.91 10.98 12.73
CA ARG A 118 1.93 12.00 13.11
C ARG A 118 1.00 12.37 11.96
N SER A 119 1.52 12.45 10.74
CA SER A 119 0.71 12.82 9.58
C SER A 119 -0.31 11.74 9.20
N VAL A 120 0.04 10.45 9.33
CA VAL A 120 -0.80 9.35 8.81
C VAL A 120 -1.57 8.58 9.88
N PHE A 121 -1.14 8.58 11.14
CA PHE A 121 -1.79 7.84 12.24
C PHE A 121 -2.56 8.71 13.24
N HIS A 122 -2.58 10.03 13.06
CA HIS A 122 -3.40 10.91 13.89
C HIS A 122 -4.89 10.53 13.82
N LYS A 123 -5.68 10.88 14.84
CA LYS A 123 -7.11 10.53 14.95
C LYS A 123 -7.98 10.92 13.74
N SER A 124 -7.53 11.89 12.94
CA SER A 124 -8.22 12.41 11.75
C SER A 124 -7.44 12.15 10.46
N ALA A 125 -6.38 11.35 10.52
CA ALA A 125 -5.54 11.00 9.38
C ALA A 125 -6.07 9.75 8.67
N ASP A 126 -5.29 9.23 7.71
CA ASP A 126 -5.67 8.08 6.89
C ASP A 126 -5.85 6.79 7.69
N TYR A 127 -5.03 6.58 8.71
CA TYR A 127 -4.97 5.36 9.50
C TYR A 127 -5.18 5.64 10.99
N PRO A 128 -6.36 6.11 11.40
CA PRO A 128 -6.55 6.69 12.72
C PRO A 128 -6.30 5.67 13.82
N ASN A 129 -5.38 6.01 14.73
CA ASN A 129 -5.02 5.24 15.92
C ASN A 129 -4.51 3.81 15.64
N LEU A 130 -4.10 3.49 14.40
CA LEU A 130 -3.52 2.19 14.08
C LEU A 130 -2.19 1.98 14.83
N ALA A 131 -1.37 3.03 14.86
CA ALA A 131 -0.18 3.16 15.69
C ALA A 131 -0.35 4.35 16.65
N GLN A 132 0.19 4.25 17.87
CA GLN A 132 0.10 5.35 18.84
C GLN A 132 1.25 6.34 18.63
N LEU A 133 0.93 7.63 18.63
CA LEU A 133 1.90 8.70 18.41
C LEU A 133 2.92 8.81 19.55
N THR A 134 2.53 8.44 20.77
CA THR A 134 3.35 8.45 21.99
C THR A 134 4.38 7.33 22.04
N TRP A 135 4.36 6.38 21.10
CA TRP A 135 5.33 5.29 21.09
C TRP A 135 6.76 5.81 20.88
N PRO A 136 7.74 5.25 21.62
CA PRO A 136 9.15 5.55 21.38
C PRO A 136 9.57 4.97 20.02
N LEU A 137 10.65 5.52 19.46
CA LEU A 137 11.16 5.12 18.14
C LEU A 137 11.35 3.60 17.97
N PRO A 138 11.93 2.84 18.92
CA PRO A 138 12.09 1.40 18.78
C PRO A 138 10.76 0.67 18.57
N ARG A 139 9.72 1.07 19.29
CA ARG A 139 8.37 0.49 19.17
C ARG A 139 7.70 0.85 17.84
N LYS A 140 8.01 2.02 17.26
CA LYS A 140 7.55 2.40 15.92
C LYS A 140 8.22 1.56 14.84
N ILE A 141 9.52 1.32 14.97
CA ILE A 141 10.29 0.44 14.08
C ILE A 141 9.77 -0.99 14.17
N GLU A 142 9.56 -1.51 15.39
CA GLU A 142 8.97 -2.84 15.63
C GLU A 142 7.58 -2.96 14.99
N PHE A 143 6.71 -1.95 15.16
CA PHE A 143 5.40 -1.92 14.54
C PHE A 143 5.50 -2.01 13.01
N LEU A 144 6.33 -1.19 12.36
CA LEU A 144 6.52 -1.26 10.91
C LEU A 144 7.14 -2.58 10.48
N GLY A 145 8.10 -3.11 11.26
CA GLY A 145 8.73 -4.40 11.03
C GLY A 145 7.72 -5.53 11.03
N SER A 146 6.80 -5.55 12.00
CA SER A 146 5.67 -6.46 12.01
C SER A 146 4.74 -6.19 10.82
N TRP A 147 4.37 -4.94 10.57
CA TRP A 147 3.40 -4.56 9.53
C TRP A 147 3.82 -5.00 8.12
N PHE A 148 5.10 -4.82 7.80
CA PHE A 148 5.75 -5.25 6.56
C PHE A 148 6.34 -6.66 6.70
N ARG A 149 5.50 -7.63 7.06
CA ARG A 149 5.88 -9.04 7.16
C ARG A 149 5.21 -9.85 6.06
N ILE A 150 6.01 -10.60 5.32
CA ILE A 150 5.50 -11.62 4.39
C ILE A 150 5.29 -12.92 5.15
N ILE A 151 4.15 -13.57 4.91
CA ILE A 151 3.93 -14.96 5.33
C ILE A 151 4.45 -15.88 4.22
N THR A 152 5.35 -16.80 4.57
CA THR A 152 5.83 -17.86 3.66
C THR A 152 5.23 -19.23 3.99
N ASN A 153 4.67 -19.39 5.19
CA ASN A 153 4.14 -20.66 5.69
C ASN A 153 2.62 -20.55 5.78
N HIS A 154 1.91 -21.43 5.09
CA HIS A 154 0.46 -21.40 5.03
C HIS A 154 -0.15 -22.30 6.12
N SER A 155 -0.90 -21.63 7.00
CA SER A 155 -1.93 -22.14 7.92
C SER A 155 -3.17 -22.71 7.23
N ASP A 156 -3.49 -24.01 7.27
CA ASP A 156 -4.76 -24.55 6.69
C ASP A 156 -6.04 -24.05 7.40
N ASN A 157 -5.91 -23.17 8.40
CA ASN A 157 -7.00 -22.79 9.29
C ASN A 157 -7.92 -21.71 8.73
N PHE A 158 -7.38 -20.67 8.06
CA PHE A 158 -8.19 -19.54 7.58
C PHE A 158 -7.70 -19.00 6.24
N LYS A 159 -8.59 -18.35 5.49
CA LYS A 159 -8.27 -17.73 4.19
C LYS A 159 -8.38 -16.21 4.25
N CYS A 160 -7.38 -15.53 3.68
CA CYS A 160 -7.38 -14.09 3.49
C CYS A 160 -8.51 -13.67 2.54
N CYS A 161 -9.32 -12.69 2.93
CA CYS A 161 -10.45 -12.20 2.12
C CYS A 161 -10.01 -11.44 0.86
N PHE A 162 -8.73 -11.11 0.71
CA PHE A 162 -8.23 -10.28 -0.40
C PHE A 162 -7.42 -11.07 -1.43
N CYS A 163 -6.47 -11.90 -0.98
CA CYS A 163 -5.67 -12.74 -1.88
C CYS A 163 -6.12 -14.21 -1.93
N GLY A 164 -7.01 -14.65 -1.02
CA GLY A 164 -7.43 -16.05 -0.93
C GLY A 164 -6.40 -16.99 -0.33
N CYS A 165 -5.16 -16.54 -0.09
CA CYS A 165 -4.13 -17.35 0.54
C CYS A 165 -4.48 -17.72 1.98
N GLU A 166 -4.04 -18.90 2.37
CA GLU A 166 -4.12 -19.42 3.73
C GLU A 166 -3.26 -18.62 4.71
N CYS A 167 -3.80 -18.36 5.90
CA CYS A 167 -3.14 -17.58 6.95
C CYS A 167 -3.58 -18.01 8.35
N ASP A 168 -2.68 -17.85 9.31
CA ASP A 168 -2.96 -18.09 10.72
C ASP A 168 -3.53 -16.87 11.42
N LEU A 169 -4.39 -17.16 12.40
CA LEU A 169 -4.80 -16.20 13.41
C LEU A 169 -3.94 -16.40 14.64
N ASP A 170 -3.20 -15.36 15.02
CA ASP A 170 -2.60 -15.29 16.34
C ASP A 170 -3.61 -14.64 17.29
N GLU A 171 -4.12 -15.43 18.24
CA GLU A 171 -5.12 -14.97 19.21
C GLU A 171 -4.62 -13.83 20.11
N THR A 172 -3.30 -13.64 20.19
CA THR A 172 -2.67 -12.57 20.98
C THR A 172 -2.56 -11.24 20.22
N GLU A 173 -2.77 -11.24 18.91
CA GLU A 173 -2.67 -10.03 18.09
C GLU A 173 -3.87 -9.10 18.29
N ARG A 174 -3.61 -7.80 18.10
CA ARG A 174 -4.69 -6.80 18.14
C ARG A 174 -5.65 -7.06 16.98
N VAL A 175 -6.95 -6.93 17.23
CA VAL A 175 -8.00 -7.01 16.19
C VAL A 175 -7.68 -6.13 14.97
N TYR A 176 -7.11 -4.94 15.17
CA TYR A 176 -6.70 -4.01 14.12
C TYR A 176 -5.57 -4.51 13.22
N ASP A 177 -4.75 -5.44 13.73
CA ASP A 177 -3.57 -5.99 13.06
C ASP A 177 -3.90 -7.28 12.26
N THR A 178 -5.13 -7.77 12.41
CA THR A 178 -5.62 -9.04 11.86
C THR A 178 -6.81 -8.85 10.93
N PHE A 179 -7.70 -7.90 11.26
CA PHE A 179 -8.90 -7.64 10.47
C PHE A 179 -8.92 -6.25 9.84
N PHE A 180 -9.68 -6.15 8.74
CA PHE A 180 -9.92 -4.90 8.04
C PHE A 180 -10.86 -3.99 8.83
N THR A 181 -10.26 -3.10 9.61
CA THR A 181 -10.95 -2.22 10.55
C THR A 181 -10.91 -0.75 10.13
N ARG A 182 -11.72 0.06 10.80
CA ARG A 182 -11.80 1.52 10.59
C ARG A 182 -10.47 2.25 10.75
N SER A 183 -9.56 1.69 11.56
CA SER A 183 -8.19 2.20 11.73
C SER A 183 -7.32 2.02 10.47
N LEU A 184 -7.69 1.12 9.56
CA LEU A 184 -7.05 0.98 8.25
C LEU A 184 -7.78 1.75 7.14
N SER A 185 -9.10 1.81 7.23
CA SER A 185 -9.91 2.58 6.30
C SER A 185 -11.13 3.14 7.00
N ILE A 186 -11.18 4.45 7.17
CA ILE A 186 -12.28 5.14 7.86
C ILE A 186 -13.64 4.82 7.23
N LEU A 187 -13.66 4.66 5.89
CA LEU A 187 -14.89 4.53 5.12
C LEU A 187 -15.31 3.07 4.88
N LEU A 188 -14.35 2.15 4.77
CA LEU A 188 -14.62 0.77 4.34
C LEU A 188 -14.37 -0.25 5.46
N GLY A 189 -13.60 0.14 6.48
CA GLY A 189 -13.20 -0.75 7.55
C GLY A 189 -14.31 -0.96 8.58
N ASN A 190 -14.34 -2.14 9.18
CA ASN A 190 -15.28 -2.44 10.25
C ASN A 190 -14.93 -1.64 11.53
N ALA A 191 -15.92 -1.14 12.26
CA ALA A 191 -15.73 -0.58 13.60
C ALA A 191 -16.05 -1.66 14.66
N PRO A 192 -15.04 -2.34 15.24
CA PRO A 192 -15.29 -3.41 16.20
C PRO A 192 -16.06 -2.86 17.41
N ALA A 193 -17.14 -3.54 17.81
CA ALA A 193 -17.99 -3.18 18.95
C ALA A 193 -18.63 -1.76 18.91
N VAL A 194 -18.63 -1.07 17.76
CA VAL A 194 -19.19 0.28 17.60
C VAL A 194 -20.07 0.37 16.35
N PHE A 195 -21.11 1.20 16.38
CA PHE A 195 -21.97 1.48 15.21
C PHE A 195 -21.52 2.78 14.50
N PRO A 196 -21.53 2.85 13.15
CA PRO A 196 -21.87 1.78 12.21
C PRO A 196 -20.72 0.79 12.01
N ASN A 197 -21.04 -0.50 11.95
CA ASN A 197 -20.10 -1.56 11.57
C ASN A 197 -20.60 -2.26 10.29
N LEU A 198 -19.67 -2.73 9.46
CA LEU A 198 -19.96 -3.22 8.12
C LEU A 198 -20.93 -4.43 8.12
N PHE A 199 -20.83 -5.30 9.12
CA PHE A 199 -21.58 -6.55 9.20
C PHE A 199 -22.80 -6.51 10.14
N TRP A 200 -23.16 -5.33 10.65
CA TRP A 200 -24.25 -5.06 11.61
C TRP A 200 -24.19 -5.83 12.94
N ASN A 201 -23.33 -6.84 13.07
CA ASN A 201 -23.15 -7.70 14.23
C ASN A 201 -22.00 -7.25 15.17
N GLY A 202 -21.30 -6.15 14.83
CA GLY A 202 -20.20 -5.62 15.64
C GLY A 202 -18.89 -6.43 15.58
N GLN A 203 -18.84 -7.50 14.78
CA GLN A 203 -17.66 -8.36 14.63
C GLN A 203 -16.93 -8.09 13.31
N PRO A 204 -15.60 -7.97 13.33
CA PRO A 204 -14.82 -7.80 12.12
C PRO A 204 -14.59 -9.16 11.43
N ASN A 205 -15.22 -9.36 10.26
CA ASN A 205 -15.14 -10.63 9.53
C ASN A 205 -14.21 -10.60 8.31
N LEU A 206 -13.58 -9.45 8.00
CA LEU A 206 -12.67 -9.32 6.87
C LEU A 206 -11.23 -9.55 7.32
N LEU A 207 -10.82 -10.82 7.32
CA LEU A 207 -9.45 -11.23 7.61
C LEU A 207 -8.52 -10.89 6.44
N PHE A 208 -7.33 -10.37 6.72
CA PHE A 208 -6.24 -10.30 5.74
C PHE A 208 -5.01 -11.07 6.23
N CYS A 209 -4.21 -11.60 5.31
CA CYS A 209 -2.88 -12.11 5.63
C CYS A 209 -1.90 -10.96 5.87
N LYS A 210 -0.78 -11.23 6.55
CA LYS A 210 0.25 -10.20 6.87
C LYS A 210 0.88 -9.58 5.61
N THR A 211 0.93 -10.33 4.52
CA THR A 211 1.37 -9.83 3.22
C THR A 211 0.39 -8.78 2.65
N CYS A 212 -0.90 -9.10 2.57
CA CYS A 212 -1.93 -8.16 2.10
C CYS A 212 -2.09 -6.95 3.02
N ARG A 213 -1.91 -7.16 4.33
CA ARG A 213 -1.87 -6.10 5.34
C ARG A 213 -0.90 -4.98 4.99
N SER A 214 0.28 -5.33 4.48
CA SER A 214 1.32 -4.36 4.12
C SER A 214 0.85 -3.37 3.05
N TYR A 215 0.09 -3.83 2.06
CA TYR A 215 -0.37 -2.98 0.96
C TYR A 215 -1.32 -1.88 1.43
N PHE A 216 -2.21 -2.18 2.38
CA PHE A 216 -3.19 -1.21 2.88
C PHE A 216 -2.57 0.05 3.48
N LEU A 217 -1.37 -0.07 4.03
CA LEU A 217 -0.63 1.06 4.58
C LEU A 217 -0.12 2.04 3.51
N CYS A 218 -0.29 1.73 2.22
CA CYS A 218 0.14 2.57 1.11
C CYS A 218 -1.01 3.38 0.44
N PHE A 219 -2.26 3.20 0.89
CA PHE A 219 -3.42 3.92 0.33
C PHE A 219 -3.28 5.44 0.30
N HIS A 220 -2.74 6.05 1.36
CA HIS A 220 -2.62 7.50 1.50
C HIS A 220 -1.84 8.15 0.34
N LEU A 221 -0.83 7.44 -0.21
CA LEU A 221 -0.07 7.87 -1.38
C LEU A 221 -0.97 8.08 -2.60
N ILE A 222 -1.89 7.14 -2.85
CA ILE A 222 -2.84 7.23 -3.96
C ILE A 222 -3.98 8.20 -3.66
N ARG A 223 -4.49 8.23 -2.43
CA ARG A 223 -5.53 9.19 -2.04
C ARG A 223 -5.08 10.63 -2.23
N SER A 224 -3.81 10.94 -2.00
CA SER A 224 -3.23 12.27 -2.25
C SER A 224 -3.40 12.73 -3.71
N ASN A 225 -3.55 11.79 -4.64
CA ASN A 225 -3.82 12.09 -6.04
C ASN A 225 -5.28 12.55 -6.27
N GLY A 226 -6.21 12.35 -5.33
CA GLY A 226 -7.60 12.80 -5.44
C GLY A 226 -8.45 12.04 -6.46
N PHE A 227 -7.83 11.18 -7.27
CA PHE A 227 -8.48 10.20 -8.14
C PHE A 227 -7.57 8.99 -8.28
N PHE A 228 -8.15 7.86 -8.66
CA PHE A 228 -7.44 6.64 -9.00
C PHE A 228 -8.21 5.98 -10.15
N VAL A 229 -7.52 5.70 -11.26
CA VAL A 229 -8.10 4.92 -12.35
C VAL A 229 -7.89 3.45 -12.03
N ASN A 230 -9.00 2.75 -11.80
CA ASN A 230 -8.99 1.33 -11.51
C ASN A 230 -9.35 0.51 -12.75
N SER A 231 -8.62 -0.57 -12.96
CA SER A 231 -8.87 -1.62 -13.95
C SER A 231 -8.51 -2.98 -13.35
N ASN A 232 -8.83 -4.05 -14.08
CA ASN A 232 -8.48 -5.42 -13.71
C ASN A 232 -7.03 -5.78 -14.09
N SER A 233 -6.17 -4.80 -14.36
CA SER A 233 -4.75 -5.01 -14.67
C SER A 233 -3.90 -3.97 -13.94
N PHE A 234 -2.93 -4.44 -13.14
CA PHE A 234 -1.98 -3.55 -12.47
C PHE A 234 -1.11 -2.80 -13.47
N LYS A 235 -0.76 -3.42 -14.61
CA LYS A 235 -0.04 -2.76 -15.70
C LYS A 235 -0.80 -1.55 -16.25
N ILE A 236 -2.08 -1.73 -16.55
CA ILE A 236 -2.94 -0.63 -17.01
C ILE A 236 -3.08 0.45 -15.93
N ASN A 237 -3.27 0.05 -14.66
CA ASN A 237 -3.35 0.99 -13.55
C ASN A 237 -2.06 1.80 -13.42
N TRP A 238 -0.89 1.15 -13.52
CA TRP A 238 0.42 1.78 -13.45
C TRP A 238 0.55 2.88 -14.50
N HIS A 239 0.41 2.57 -15.78
CA HIS A 239 0.57 3.56 -16.84
C HIS A 239 -0.47 4.68 -16.77
N LEU A 240 -1.76 4.36 -16.60
CA LEU A 240 -2.82 5.38 -16.61
C LEU A 240 -2.69 6.36 -15.44
N ASN A 241 -2.37 5.85 -14.24
CA ASN A 241 -2.20 6.72 -13.08
C ASN A 241 -0.90 7.54 -13.17
N HIS A 242 0.19 7.03 -13.77
CA HIS A 242 1.41 7.81 -14.02
C HIS A 242 1.20 8.92 -15.05
N ILE A 243 0.53 8.62 -16.17
CA ILE A 243 0.15 9.62 -17.19
C ILE A 243 -0.71 10.73 -16.56
N LEU A 244 -1.64 10.34 -15.69
CA LEU A 244 -2.53 11.29 -15.04
C LEU A 244 -1.83 12.14 -13.97
N LYS A 245 -0.88 11.57 -13.23
CA LYS A 245 -0.07 12.26 -12.22
C LYS A 245 0.76 13.39 -12.85
N THR A 246 1.34 13.17 -14.02
CA THR A 246 2.07 14.22 -14.78
C THR A 246 1.12 15.29 -15.33
N SER A 247 -0.08 14.90 -15.76
CA SER A 247 -1.10 15.82 -16.34
C SER A 247 -1.74 16.79 -15.34
N LYS A 248 -1.66 16.52 -14.02
CA LYS A 248 -2.12 17.43 -12.96
C LYS A 248 -1.45 18.81 -13.00
N ARG A 249 -0.33 18.96 -13.71
CA ARG A 249 0.25 20.26 -14.05
C ARG A 249 -0.60 20.93 -15.16
N LYS A 250 -1.68 21.61 -14.75
CA LYS A 250 -2.36 22.73 -15.45
C LYS A 250 -2.67 22.57 -16.96
N THR A 251 -3.29 21.49 -17.43
CA THR A 251 -3.70 21.45 -18.86
C THR A 251 -5.11 20.92 -19.13
N ARG A 252 -5.70 21.50 -20.19
CA ARG A 252 -7.00 21.17 -20.83
C ARG A 252 -7.17 19.66 -21.11
N GLY A 253 -6.05 18.92 -21.23
CA GLY A 253 -6.01 17.46 -21.42
C GLY A 253 -6.58 16.66 -20.24
N TYR A 254 -6.33 17.07 -18.99
CA TYR A 254 -6.92 16.42 -17.81
C TYR A 254 -8.45 16.54 -17.81
N LYS A 255 -8.95 17.74 -18.12
CA LYS A 255 -10.40 17.99 -18.25
C LYS A 255 -11.00 17.17 -19.40
N ASN A 256 -10.30 17.07 -20.53
CA ASN A 256 -10.75 16.28 -21.69
C ASN A 256 -10.74 14.77 -21.43
N LEU A 257 -9.75 14.25 -20.69
CA LEU A 257 -9.73 12.83 -20.32
C LEU A 257 -10.85 12.52 -19.31
N MET A 258 -11.06 13.38 -18.31
CA MET A 258 -12.19 13.24 -17.39
C MET A 258 -13.53 13.34 -18.10
N ASN A 259 -13.65 14.23 -19.10
CA ASN A 259 -14.81 14.28 -19.98
C ASN A 259 -14.93 12.99 -20.80
N ALA A 260 -13.85 12.45 -21.35
CA ALA A 260 -13.85 11.20 -22.11
C ALA A 260 -14.23 10.00 -21.23
N PHE A 261 -13.81 9.94 -19.96
CA PHE A 261 -14.28 8.93 -19.00
C PHE A 261 -15.76 9.10 -18.66
N TYR A 262 -16.22 10.34 -18.47
CA TYR A 262 -17.63 10.65 -18.27
C TYR A 262 -18.48 10.21 -19.48
N PHE A 263 -18.02 10.50 -20.70
CA PHE A 263 -18.64 10.03 -21.94
C PHE A 263 -18.52 8.51 -22.13
N ASN A 264 -17.45 7.86 -21.68
CA ASN A 264 -17.34 6.39 -21.66
C ASN A 264 -18.42 5.77 -20.75
N SER A 265 -18.69 6.38 -19.58
CA SER A 265 -19.79 5.93 -18.72
C SER A 265 -21.17 6.11 -19.40
N GLN A 266 -21.35 7.16 -20.21
CA GLN A 266 -22.57 7.36 -21.00
C GLN A 266 -22.64 6.41 -22.21
N LEU A 267 -21.51 6.15 -22.89
CA LEU A 267 -21.40 5.19 -23.98
C LEU A 267 -21.66 3.76 -23.50
N ARG A 268 -21.18 3.39 -22.30
CA ARG A 268 -21.52 2.11 -21.65
C ARG A 268 -22.98 2.02 -21.22
N LYS A 269 -23.63 3.14 -20.92
CA LYS A 269 -25.07 3.21 -20.64
C LYS A 269 -25.91 3.19 -21.93
N GLY A 270 -25.39 3.73 -23.04
CA GLY A 270 -26.08 3.79 -24.33
C GLY A 270 -25.83 2.59 -25.25
N VAL A 271 -24.70 1.90 -25.11
CA VAL A 271 -24.33 0.69 -25.84
C VAL A 271 -24.14 -0.40 -24.80
N GLY A 272 -25.20 -1.19 -24.61
CA GLY A 272 -25.31 -2.17 -23.53
C GLY A 272 -24.11 -3.11 -23.47
N ASN A 273 -23.36 -3.06 -22.36
CA ASN A 273 -22.41 -4.09 -22.02
C ASN A 273 -22.91 -4.81 -20.76
N TRP A 274 -23.84 -5.72 -20.99
CA TRP A 274 -24.17 -6.80 -20.07
C TRP A 274 -23.03 -7.83 -20.14
N ALA A 275 -21.89 -7.54 -19.52
CA ALA A 275 -20.88 -8.54 -19.26
C ALA A 275 -21.17 -9.18 -17.90
N PHE A 276 -22.15 -10.09 -17.86
CA PHE A 276 -22.22 -11.11 -16.82
C PHE A 276 -21.16 -12.16 -17.15
N LYS A 277 -20.25 -12.44 -16.21
CA LYS A 277 -19.43 -13.65 -16.26
C LYS A 277 -20.34 -14.83 -15.92
N VAL A 278 -20.46 -15.78 -16.84
CA VAL A 278 -20.68 -17.20 -16.53
C VAL A 278 -19.34 -17.78 -16.10
#